data_AF-W0DHQ4-F1
#
_entry.id   AF-W0DHQ4-F1
#
_cell.length_a   1.000
_cell.length_b   1.000
_cell.length_c   1.000
_cell.angle_alpha   90.00
_cell.angle_beta   90.00
_cell.angle_gamma   90.00
#
_symmetry.space_group_name_H-M   'P 1'
#
loop_
_entity.id
_entity.type
_entity.pdbx_description
1 polymer ?
#
loop_
_entity_poly.entity_id
_entity_poly.type
_entity_poly.pdbx_seq_one_letter_code
_entity_poly.pdbx_strand_id
1 'polypeptide(L)'
;MSHVIYAGYGSNLPKERFLAYIKGGTFMGIHYEGCRDKTEPESIGWMWVPYRVYFAKSSGRWNNQGVAFLSCEKETDSEYHAVVRLWKIKESQLEDLQRQEGKGWYGEIITLGEKDGLKILTFTGCWYDEKKTHPPSSIWMFLKKD
;
A
#
# COMPACT_ATOMS: atom_id res chain seq x y z
N MET A 1 -23.75 -3.04 2.08
CA MET A 1 -22.36 -2.99 2.58
C MET A 1 -21.66 -1.83 1.91
N SER A 2 -21.05 -0.96 2.69
CA SER A 2 -20.26 0.19 2.22
C SER A 2 -18.98 -0.27 1.51
N HIS A 3 -18.60 0.47 0.48
CA HIS A 3 -17.36 0.25 -0.28
C HIS A 3 -16.43 1.45 -0.09
N VAL A 4 -15.15 1.19 -0.27
CA VAL A 4 -14.08 2.20 -0.32
C VAL A 4 -13.13 1.86 -1.45
N ILE A 5 -12.27 2.81 -1.82
CA ILE A 5 -11.18 2.57 -2.75
C ILE A 5 -9.90 2.47 -1.94
N TYR A 6 -9.26 1.30 -1.93
CA TYR A 6 -7.91 1.14 -1.38
C TYR A 6 -6.88 1.53 -2.43
N ALA A 7 -5.98 2.45 -2.08
CA ALA A 7 -4.84 2.85 -2.87
C ALA A 7 -3.60 2.12 -2.36
N GLY A 8 -3.14 1.12 -3.12
CA GLY A 8 -1.87 0.44 -2.87
C GLY A 8 -0.71 1.25 -3.46
N TYR A 9 0.38 1.35 -2.72
CA TYR A 9 1.65 1.90 -3.20
C TYR A 9 2.79 0.93 -2.88
N GLY A 10 3.94 1.14 -3.52
CA GLY A 10 5.13 0.33 -3.28
C GLY A 10 4.90 -1.16 -3.54
N SER A 11 4.94 -1.97 -2.48
CA SER A 11 4.91 -3.42 -2.64
C SER A 11 3.52 -4.01 -2.87
N ASN A 12 2.47 -3.21 -2.72
CA ASN A 12 1.08 -3.61 -2.98
C ASN A 12 0.61 -3.24 -4.40
N LEU A 13 1.52 -2.86 -5.29
CA LEU A 13 1.24 -2.61 -6.70
C LEU A 13 0.89 -3.89 -7.50
N PRO A 14 1.56 -5.05 -7.29
CA PRO A 14 1.23 -6.28 -8.01
C PRO A 14 -0.16 -6.81 -7.64
N LYS A 15 -0.92 -7.20 -8.67
CA LYS A 15 -2.28 -7.74 -8.49
C LYS A 15 -2.25 -9.04 -7.70
N GLU A 16 -1.30 -9.91 -8.00
CA GLU A 16 -1.15 -11.24 -7.43
C GLU A 16 -0.90 -11.16 -5.93
N ARG A 17 -0.06 -10.22 -5.52
CA ARG A 17 0.19 -9.96 -4.10
C ARG A 17 -1.05 -9.39 -3.41
N PHE A 18 -1.71 -8.41 -4.03
CA PHE A 18 -2.92 -7.85 -3.44
C PHE A 18 -4.03 -8.91 -3.29
N LEU A 19 -4.19 -9.78 -4.28
CA LEU A 19 -5.11 -10.91 -4.20
C LEU A 19 -4.74 -11.91 -3.08
N ALA A 20 -3.47 -12.10 -2.76
CA ALA A 20 -3.06 -12.92 -1.62
C ALA A 20 -3.53 -12.33 -0.28
N TYR A 21 -3.52 -11.01 -0.11
CA TYR A 21 -4.10 -10.37 1.09
C TYR A 21 -5.63 -10.52 1.17
N ILE A 22 -6.33 -10.58 0.03
CA ILE A 22 -7.79 -10.73 -0.01
C ILE A 22 -8.21 -12.20 0.14
N LYS A 23 -7.70 -13.09 -0.71
CA LYS A 23 -8.12 -14.50 -0.79
C LYS A 23 -7.37 -15.39 0.21
N GLY A 24 -6.23 -14.94 0.71
CA GLY A 24 -5.24 -15.75 1.43
C GLY A 24 -4.38 -16.56 0.46
N GLY A 25 -3.41 -17.30 1.00
CA GLY A 25 -2.53 -18.18 0.23
C GLY A 25 -1.07 -17.82 0.41
N THR A 26 -0.25 -18.10 -0.61
CA THR A 26 1.19 -17.87 -0.55
C THR A 26 1.66 -17.06 -1.75
N PHE A 27 2.36 -15.95 -1.49
CA PHE A 27 2.99 -15.13 -2.51
C PHE A 27 4.46 -14.95 -2.16
N MET A 28 5.37 -15.33 -3.09
CA MET A 28 6.83 -15.33 -2.89
C MET A 28 7.28 -16.01 -1.58
N GLY A 29 6.66 -17.15 -1.24
CA GLY A 29 7.00 -17.92 -0.02
C GLY A 29 6.45 -17.35 1.29
N ILE A 30 5.75 -16.20 1.25
CA ILE A 30 5.09 -15.62 2.42
C ILE A 30 3.63 -16.07 2.45
N HIS A 31 3.18 -16.56 3.60
CA HIS A 31 1.79 -16.93 3.82
C HIS A 31 0.94 -15.73 4.24
N TYR A 32 -0.26 -15.63 3.66
CA TYR A 32 -1.27 -14.62 3.94
C TYR A 32 -2.56 -15.31 4.40
N GLU A 33 -3.13 -14.85 5.51
CA GLU A 33 -4.37 -15.42 6.05
C GLU A 33 -5.57 -15.13 5.13
N GLY A 34 -5.56 -13.96 4.48
CA GLY A 34 -6.68 -13.49 3.69
C GLY A 34 -7.71 -12.71 4.52
N CYS A 35 -8.63 -12.05 3.82
CA CYS A 35 -9.78 -11.40 4.42
C CYS A 35 -10.87 -12.42 4.80
N ARG A 36 -11.73 -12.04 5.75
CA ARG A 36 -12.97 -12.76 6.08
C ARG A 36 -13.88 -12.83 4.86
N ASP A 37 -13.99 -11.71 4.14
CA ASP A 37 -14.65 -11.63 2.84
C ASP A 37 -13.61 -11.71 1.72
N LYS A 38 -13.66 -12.80 0.95
CA LYS A 38 -12.72 -13.11 -0.13
C LYS A 38 -13.23 -12.68 -1.51
N THR A 39 -14.30 -11.89 -1.57
CA THR A 39 -14.84 -11.34 -2.83
C THR A 39 -13.72 -10.62 -3.60
N GLU A 40 -13.62 -10.89 -4.90
CA GLU A 40 -12.56 -10.32 -5.73
C GLU A 40 -12.68 -8.78 -5.80
N PRO A 41 -11.59 -8.04 -5.53
CA PRO A 41 -11.59 -6.59 -5.62
C PRO A 41 -11.68 -6.13 -7.08
N GLU A 42 -12.38 -5.02 -7.32
CA GLU A 42 -12.46 -4.39 -8.64
C GLU A 42 -11.22 -3.50 -8.84
N SER A 43 -10.48 -3.66 -9.94
CA SER A 43 -9.36 -2.77 -10.27
C SER A 43 -9.88 -1.49 -10.92
N ILE A 44 -9.58 -0.33 -10.32
CA ILE A 44 -10.03 0.99 -10.82
C ILE A 44 -8.91 1.72 -11.59
N GLY A 45 -7.77 1.05 -11.80
CA GLY A 45 -6.61 1.60 -12.50
C GLY A 45 -5.60 2.27 -11.58
N TRP A 46 -4.98 3.34 -12.07
CA TRP A 46 -3.85 4.02 -11.44
C TRP A 46 -4.12 5.51 -11.27
N MET A 47 -3.52 6.15 -10.26
CA MET A 47 -3.53 7.61 -10.14
C MET A 47 -2.22 8.13 -9.56
N TRP A 48 -1.89 9.38 -9.90
CA TRP A 48 -0.85 10.15 -9.22
C TRP A 48 -1.46 10.82 -7.99
N VAL A 49 -0.74 10.80 -6.88
CA VAL A 49 -1.14 11.46 -5.63
C VAL A 49 -0.04 12.43 -5.18
N PRO A 50 -0.40 13.60 -4.61
CA PRO A 50 0.55 14.62 -4.23
C PRO A 50 1.26 14.27 -2.91
N TYR A 51 1.85 13.09 -2.84
CA TYR A 51 2.58 12.56 -1.69
C TYR A 51 3.80 11.79 -2.20
N ARG A 52 4.86 11.75 -1.40
CA ARG A 52 6.13 11.14 -1.78
C ARG A 52 6.23 9.72 -1.22
N VAL A 53 6.68 8.76 -2.03
CA VAL A 53 7.15 7.47 -1.50
C VAL A 53 8.55 7.66 -0.93
N TYR A 54 8.74 7.26 0.32
CA TYR A 54 10.05 7.24 0.97
C TYR A 54 10.27 5.89 1.66
N PHE A 55 11.52 5.62 2.05
CA PHE A 55 11.88 4.37 2.69
C PHE A 55 12.39 4.64 4.10
N ALA A 56 11.84 3.92 5.09
CA ALA A 56 12.23 4.02 6.49
C ALA A 56 12.20 2.63 7.14
N LYS A 57 12.60 2.56 8.43
CA LYS A 57 12.68 1.34 9.22
C LYS A 57 13.61 0.26 8.60
N SER A 58 13.73 -0.88 9.26
CA SER A 58 14.47 -2.06 8.77
C SER A 58 13.58 -3.28 8.92
N SER A 59 13.23 -3.94 7.81
CA SER A 59 12.42 -5.15 7.86
C SER A 59 13.27 -6.39 7.66
N GLY A 60 13.23 -7.33 8.61
CA GLY A 60 13.84 -8.65 8.43
C GLY A 60 13.27 -9.39 7.22
N ARG A 61 12.00 -9.15 6.85
CA ARG A 61 11.38 -9.70 5.63
C ARG A 61 11.98 -9.14 4.34
N TRP A 62 12.59 -7.96 4.40
CA TRP A 62 13.22 -7.29 3.25
C TRP A 62 14.74 -7.21 3.42
N ASN A 63 15.36 -8.26 3.95
CA ASN A 63 16.82 -8.34 4.15
C ASN A 63 17.39 -7.17 4.99
N ASN A 64 16.66 -6.76 6.04
CA ASN A 64 16.95 -5.62 6.92
C ASN A 64 16.99 -4.25 6.24
N GLN A 65 16.37 -4.12 5.07
CA GLN A 65 16.32 -2.87 4.32
C GLN A 65 15.07 -2.04 4.62
N GLY A 66 15.05 -0.81 4.08
CA GLY A 66 13.93 0.11 4.21
C GLY A 66 12.64 -0.43 3.60
N VAL A 67 11.52 -0.11 4.24
CA VAL A 67 10.17 -0.40 3.77
C VAL A 67 9.56 0.88 3.21
N ALA A 68 8.76 0.76 2.15
CA ALA A 68 8.09 1.91 1.53
C ALA A 68 6.98 2.45 2.42
N PHE A 69 6.96 3.77 2.59
CA PHE A 69 5.89 4.54 3.21
C PHE A 69 5.49 5.67 2.26
N LEU A 70 4.25 6.13 2.39
CA LEU A 70 3.78 7.35 1.75
C LEU A 70 3.90 8.51 2.75
N SER A 71 4.42 9.67 2.34
CA SER A 71 4.49 10.84 3.22
C SER A 71 3.12 11.19 3.78
N CYS A 72 3.07 11.69 5.02
CA CYS A 72 1.83 12.19 5.62
C CYS A 72 1.53 13.63 5.19
N GLU A 73 2.56 14.35 4.73
CA GLU A 73 2.45 15.69 4.16
C GLU A 73 2.42 15.63 2.65
N LYS A 74 1.71 16.60 2.06
CA LYS A 74 1.63 16.73 0.61
C LYS A 74 2.97 17.19 0.05
N GLU A 75 3.36 16.58 -1.05
CA GLU A 75 4.51 16.95 -1.84
C GLU A 75 4.15 18.09 -2.81
N THR A 76 4.88 19.20 -2.70
CA THR A 76 4.64 20.39 -3.53
C THR A 76 5.23 20.23 -4.92
N ASP A 77 6.33 19.48 -5.05
CA ASP A 77 6.97 19.21 -6.32
C ASP A 77 6.36 17.98 -7.01
N SER A 78 5.65 18.23 -8.12
CA SER A 78 4.98 17.19 -8.90
C SER A 78 5.90 16.09 -9.42
N GLU A 79 7.20 16.32 -9.55
CA GLU A 79 8.15 15.29 -9.97
C GLU A 79 8.29 14.16 -8.94
N TYR A 80 7.96 14.42 -7.67
CA TYR A 80 8.03 13.45 -6.58
C TYR A 80 6.67 12.85 -6.19
N HIS A 81 5.60 13.15 -6.93
CA HIS A 81 4.28 12.57 -6.70
C HIS A 81 4.32 11.05 -6.85
N ALA A 82 3.58 10.35 -6.01
CA ALA A 82 3.54 8.90 -6.02
C ALA A 82 2.50 8.37 -7.00
N VAL A 83 2.81 7.26 -7.66
CA VAL A 83 1.82 6.45 -8.38
C VAL A 83 1.23 5.44 -7.41
N VAL A 84 -0.10 5.34 -7.38
CA VAL A 84 -0.84 4.35 -6.62
C VAL A 84 -1.77 3.54 -7.52
N ARG A 85 -2.00 2.28 -7.15
CA ARG A 85 -2.97 1.40 -7.80
C ARG A 85 -4.25 1.35 -6.97
N LEU A 86 -5.39 1.48 -7.63
CA LEU A 86 -6.69 1.62 -7.00
C LEU A 86 -7.50 0.31 -7.06
N TRP A 87 -8.05 -0.08 -5.92
CA TRP A 87 -8.89 -1.26 -5.76
C TRP A 87 -10.18 -0.92 -5.02
N LYS A 88 -11.32 -1.18 -5.63
CA LYS A 88 -12.61 -1.10 -4.92
C LYS A 88 -12.74 -2.33 -4.04
N ILE A 89 -12.94 -2.10 -2.75
CA ILE A 89 -13.10 -3.15 -1.76
C ILE A 89 -14.24 -2.82 -0.81
N LYS A 90 -14.69 -3.81 -0.06
CA LYS A 90 -15.61 -3.60 1.07
C LYS A 90 -14.83 -3.02 2.25
N GLU A 91 -15.50 -2.24 3.10
CA GLU A 91 -14.86 -1.72 4.33
C GLU A 91 -14.33 -2.83 5.24
N SER A 92 -15.04 -3.96 5.35
CA SER A 92 -14.58 -5.13 6.11
C SER A 92 -13.28 -5.72 5.58
N GLN A 93 -13.03 -5.64 4.27
CA GLN A 93 -11.77 -6.04 3.67
C GLN A 93 -10.66 -5.05 4.03
N LEU A 94 -10.94 -3.74 4.05
CA LEU A 94 -9.96 -2.72 4.49
C LEU A 94 -9.47 -2.99 5.92
N GLU A 95 -10.38 -3.30 6.86
CA GLU A 95 -10.02 -3.67 8.24
C GLU A 95 -9.10 -4.89 8.30
N ASP A 96 -9.41 -5.92 7.50
CA ASP A 96 -8.64 -7.16 7.44
C ASP A 96 -7.27 -6.93 6.78
N LEU A 97 -7.18 -6.07 5.77
CA LEU A 97 -5.92 -5.63 5.17
C LEU A 97 -5.05 -4.91 6.21
N GLN A 98 -5.63 -3.96 6.95
CA GLN A 98 -4.90 -3.21 7.99
C GLN A 98 -4.39 -4.14 9.10
N ARG A 99 -5.18 -5.14 9.51
CA ARG A 99 -4.76 -6.14 10.49
C ARG A 99 -3.57 -6.96 9.99
N GLN A 100 -3.57 -7.35 8.72
CA GLN A 100 -2.50 -8.16 8.12
C GLN A 100 -1.20 -7.37 7.86
N GLU A 101 -1.28 -6.10 7.46
CA GLU A 101 -0.09 -5.25 7.24
C GLU A 101 0.64 -4.90 8.54
N GLY A 102 -0.05 -4.96 9.68
CA GLY A 102 0.50 -4.73 11.00
C GLY A 102 0.39 -3.27 11.44
N LYS A 103 -0.40 -3.05 12.51
CA LYS A 103 -0.66 -1.72 13.09
C LYS A 103 0.59 -0.97 13.58
N GLY A 104 1.70 -1.67 13.80
CA GLY A 104 2.91 -1.07 14.38
C GLY A 104 3.63 -0.09 13.44
N TRP A 105 3.63 -0.35 12.12
CA TRP A 105 4.32 0.50 11.14
C TRP A 105 3.36 1.25 10.21
N TYR A 106 2.19 0.67 9.91
CA TYR A 106 1.16 1.23 9.02
C TYR A 106 -0.11 1.62 9.78
N GLY A 107 0.06 2.25 10.95
CA GLY A 107 -1.05 2.60 11.84
C GLY A 107 -1.99 3.68 11.30
N GLU A 108 -1.51 4.51 10.37
CA GLU A 108 -2.26 5.66 9.86
C GLU A 108 -3.07 5.29 8.62
N ILE A 109 -4.36 5.64 8.62
CA ILE A 109 -5.20 5.61 7.42
C ILE A 109 -5.42 7.05 6.97
N ILE A 110 -4.94 7.40 5.78
CA ILE A 110 -5.14 8.73 5.20
C ILE A 110 -6.07 8.67 4.00
N THR A 111 -6.83 9.75 3.80
CA THR A 111 -7.68 9.94 2.61
C THR A 111 -6.88 10.68 1.54
N LEU A 112 -6.71 10.05 0.38
CA LEU A 112 -5.99 10.62 -0.77
C LEU A 112 -6.92 11.42 -1.71
N GLY A 113 -8.24 11.25 -1.56
CA GLY A 113 -9.24 11.92 -2.36
C GLY A 113 -10.57 11.15 -2.36
N GLU A 114 -11.40 11.45 -3.36
CA GLU A 114 -12.67 10.79 -3.61
C GLU A 114 -12.79 10.47 -5.11
N LYS A 115 -13.40 9.33 -5.44
CA LYS A 115 -13.74 8.96 -6.82
C LYS A 115 -15.08 8.24 -6.81
N ASP A 116 -15.99 8.66 -7.67
CA ASP A 116 -17.34 8.10 -7.82
C ASP A 116 -18.13 8.02 -6.49
N GLY A 117 -17.97 9.04 -5.63
CA GLY A 117 -18.59 9.09 -4.30
C GLY A 117 -17.94 8.21 -3.24
N LEU A 118 -16.81 7.56 -3.55
CA LEU A 118 -16.08 6.68 -2.64
C LEU A 118 -14.75 7.29 -2.23
N LYS A 119 -14.44 7.26 -0.93
CA LYS A 119 -13.15 7.71 -0.41
C LYS A 119 -12.03 6.81 -0.89
N ILE A 120 -10.92 7.44 -1.29
CA ILE A 120 -9.66 6.77 -1.62
C ILE A 120 -8.80 6.77 -0.35
N LEU A 121 -8.54 5.59 0.19
CA LEU A 121 -7.84 5.38 1.45
C LEU A 121 -6.54 4.61 1.22
N THR A 122 -5.52 4.93 2.00
CA THR A 122 -4.29 4.14 2.04
C THR A 122 -3.79 3.98 3.47
N PHE A 123 -2.91 3.01 3.68
CA PHE A 123 -2.23 2.81 4.96
C PHE A 123 -0.84 3.39 4.88
N THR A 124 -0.39 4.13 5.88
CA THR A 124 0.99 4.62 5.97
C THR A 124 1.43 4.73 7.43
N GLY A 125 2.65 5.19 7.67
CA GLY A 125 3.13 5.61 8.97
C GLY A 125 4.01 6.84 8.81
N CYS A 126 3.84 7.84 9.67
CA CYS A 126 4.53 9.13 9.54
C CYS A 126 5.98 9.08 10.09
N TRP A 127 6.78 8.17 9.55
CA TRP A 127 8.18 7.95 9.94
C TRP A 127 9.18 8.76 9.09
N TYR A 128 8.77 9.94 8.60
CA TYR A 128 9.57 10.68 7.62
C TYR A 128 10.92 11.13 8.19
N ASP A 129 10.98 11.43 9.48
CA ASP A 129 12.23 11.77 10.17
C ASP A 129 13.22 10.60 10.28
N GLU A 130 12.73 9.37 10.12
CA GLU A 130 13.55 8.14 10.08
C GLU A 130 13.86 7.69 8.65
N LYS A 131 13.66 8.56 7.66
CA LYS A 131 13.94 8.22 6.26
C LYS A 131 15.40 7.79 6.09
N LYS A 132 15.60 6.71 5.35
CA LYS A 132 16.92 6.26 4.93
C LYS A 132 17.29 6.94 3.63
N THR A 133 18.55 7.36 3.51
CA THR A 133 19.10 8.00 2.31
C THR A 133 19.40 7.03 1.16
N HIS A 134 19.37 5.72 1.42
CA HIS A 134 19.65 4.69 0.43
C HIS A 134 18.36 3.92 0.07
N PRO A 135 17.99 3.83 -1.22
CA PRO A 135 16.84 3.04 -1.64
C PRO A 135 17.07 1.55 -1.35
N PRO A 136 16.01 0.76 -1.09
CA PRO A 136 16.15 -0.67 -0.86
C PRO A 136 16.56 -1.44 -2.12
N SER A 137 17.00 -2.69 -1.94
CA SER A 137 17.58 -3.59 -2.95
C SER A 137 16.77 -3.68 -4.24
N SER A 138 17.48 -4.06 -5.30
CA SER A 138 17.02 -4.33 -6.68
C SER A 138 15.65 -5.00 -6.85
N ILE A 139 15.14 -5.79 -5.90
CA ILE A 139 13.77 -6.31 -5.86
C ILE A 139 12.70 -5.23 -6.07
N TRP A 140 12.93 -3.99 -5.61
CA TRP A 140 11.99 -2.88 -5.80
C TRP A 140 11.94 -2.34 -7.24
N MET A 141 13.03 -2.49 -8.01
CA MET A 141 13.03 -2.10 -9.43
C MET A 141 12.12 -3.01 -10.26
N PHE A 142 11.91 -4.27 -9.84
CA PHE A 142 11.02 -5.20 -10.54
C PHE A 142 9.54 -4.85 -10.39
N LEU A 143 9.15 -4.13 -9.33
CA LEU A 143 7.75 -3.77 -9.06
C LEU A 143 7.27 -2.50 -9.78
N LYS A 144 8.16 -1.81 -10.50
CA LYS A 144 7.84 -0.65 -11.35
C LYS A 144 7.54 -1.01 -12.81
N LYS A 145 7.67 -2.28 -13.21
CA LYS A 145 7.33 -2.75 -14.54
C LYS A 145 6.06 -3.58 -14.47
N ASP A 146 4.93 -2.91 -14.76
CA ASP A 146 3.81 -3.45 -15.54
C ASP A 146 3.07 -2.27 -16.17
#